data_AF-A0A956VMQ6-F1
#
_entry.id   AF-A0A956VMQ6-F1
#
_cell.length_a   1.000
_cell.length_b   1.000
_cell.length_c   1.000
_cell.angle_alpha   90.00
_cell.angle_beta   90.00
_cell.angle_gamma   90.00
#
_symmetry.space_group_name_H-M   'P 1'
#
loop_
_entity.id
_entity.type
_entity.pdbx_description
1 polymer ?
#
loop_
_entity_poly.entity_id
_entity_poly.type
_entity_poly.pdbx_seq_one_letter_code
_entity_poly.pdbx_strand_id
1 'polypeptide(L)'
;YPSVARNLIRYTNKRLLPEGYPVDEHFNPPYNPWDQRLCAVPDGDLFKMIGKGKASVVTDRIRTFTEKGVLLESGRELEADIIVTATGLNVQLFGGIELQNDGAPIDLSSKVAFKGMMLSDIPNFAFAIGYTNSSWTLKVGLLCEHFCRLLNYMDQKGYSSCYPALPSAD
;
A
#
# COMPACT_ATOMS: atom_id res chain seq x y z
N TYR A 1 -18.69 -9.91 5.62
CA TYR A 1 -18.68 -10.87 6.75
C TYR A 1 -17.29 -10.96 7.39
N PRO A 2 -16.86 -9.96 8.17
CA PRO A 2 -15.49 -9.91 8.72
C PRO A 2 -15.14 -11.08 9.66
N SER A 3 -16.11 -11.51 10.48
CA SER A 3 -15.95 -12.63 11.42
C SER A 3 -15.72 -13.97 10.72
N VAL A 4 -16.50 -14.27 9.68
CA VAL A 4 -16.37 -15.50 8.88
C VAL A 4 -15.00 -15.56 8.22
N ALA A 5 -14.56 -14.47 7.60
CA ALA A 5 -13.24 -14.39 6.97
C ALA A 5 -12.10 -14.56 7.99
N ARG A 6 -12.19 -13.90 9.16
CA ARG A 6 -11.21 -14.04 10.25
C ARG A 6 -11.10 -15.49 10.69
N ASN A 7 -12.23 -16.17 10.89
CA ASN A 7 -12.26 -17.58 11.29
C ASN A 7 -11.63 -18.49 10.23
N LEU A 8 -11.89 -18.24 8.95
CA LEU A 8 -11.29 -19.01 7.85
C LEU A 8 -9.77 -18.83 7.77
N ILE A 9 -9.28 -17.59 7.87
CA ILE A 9 -7.84 -17.27 7.87
C ILE A 9 -7.16 -17.96 9.06
N ARG A 10 -7.72 -17.81 10.26
CA ARG A 10 -7.22 -18.44 11.47
C ARG A 10 -7.17 -19.97 11.34
N TYR A 11 -8.23 -20.59 10.84
CA TYR A 11 -8.29 -22.03 10.59
C TYR A 11 -7.19 -22.48 9.63
N THR A 12 -6.99 -21.75 8.54
CA THR A 12 -5.96 -22.03 7.54
C THR A 12 -4.56 -21.94 8.14
N ASN A 13 -4.27 -20.89 8.91
CA ASN A 13 -2.99 -20.72 9.60
C ASN A 13 -2.72 -21.88 10.56
N LYS A 14 -3.70 -22.28 11.38
CA LYS A 14 -3.57 -23.43 12.29
C LYS A 14 -3.28 -24.75 11.57
N ARG A 15 -3.85 -24.94 10.38
CA ARG A 15 -3.63 -26.16 9.58
C ARG A 15 -2.24 -26.19 8.93
N LEU A 16 -1.69 -25.02 8.59
CA LEU A 16 -0.39 -24.91 7.92
C LEU A 16 0.81 -24.85 8.89
N LEU A 17 0.56 -24.51 10.16
CA LEU A 17 1.57 -24.40 11.21
C LEU A 17 1.67 -25.68 12.04
N PRO A 18 2.80 -25.91 12.74
CA PRO A 18 2.95 -27.01 13.69
C PRO A 18 1.86 -27.03 14.75
N GLU A 19 1.57 -28.23 15.25
CA GLU A 19 0.68 -28.40 16.39
C GLU A 19 1.20 -27.61 17.59
N GLY A 20 0.30 -26.88 18.26
CA GLY A 20 0.64 -26.03 19.42
C GLY A 20 1.25 -24.67 19.07
N TYR A 21 1.48 -24.33 17.80
CA TYR A 21 2.01 -23.00 17.43
C TYR A 21 1.05 -21.87 17.89
N PRO A 22 1.54 -20.78 18.52
CA PRO A 22 0.71 -19.71 19.08
C PRO A 22 0.12 -18.79 18.00
N VAL A 23 -0.81 -19.32 17.20
CA VAL A 23 -1.47 -18.60 16.09
C VAL A 23 -2.24 -17.37 16.58
N ASP A 24 -2.87 -17.47 17.75
CA ASP A 24 -3.68 -16.39 18.31
C ASP A 24 -2.85 -15.24 18.88
N GLU A 25 -1.54 -15.45 19.06
CA GLU A 25 -0.58 -14.42 19.41
C GLU A 25 0.01 -13.77 18.14
N HIS A 26 0.52 -14.59 17.22
CA HIS A 26 1.31 -14.11 16.09
C HIS A 26 0.51 -13.75 14.83
N PHE A 27 -0.71 -14.26 14.68
CA PHE A 27 -1.51 -14.12 13.45
C PHE A 27 -2.95 -13.66 13.73
N ASN A 28 -3.19 -12.95 14.84
CA ASN A 28 -4.50 -12.39 15.20
C ASN A 28 -4.41 -10.86 15.38
N PRO A 29 -4.43 -10.09 14.27
CA PRO A 29 -4.36 -8.64 14.35
C PRO A 29 -5.61 -8.03 15.02
N PRO A 30 -5.47 -6.83 15.63
CA PRO A 30 -6.58 -6.14 16.31
C PRO A 30 -7.61 -5.52 15.35
N TYR A 31 -7.37 -5.56 14.04
CA TYR A 31 -8.24 -5.01 12.99
C TYR A 31 -8.93 -6.13 12.20
N ASN A 32 -9.98 -5.81 11.43
CA ASN A 32 -10.70 -6.80 10.62
C ASN A 32 -9.98 -7.11 9.30
N PRO A 33 -10.22 -8.30 8.72
CA PRO A 33 -9.75 -8.60 7.37
C PRO A 33 -10.14 -7.49 6.39
N TRP A 34 -9.17 -7.04 5.57
CA TRP A 34 -9.28 -5.95 4.60
C TRP A 34 -9.42 -4.52 5.16
N ASP A 35 -9.45 -4.30 6.48
CA ASP A 35 -9.20 -2.95 7.04
C ASP A 35 -7.78 -2.46 6.71
N GLN A 36 -6.86 -3.42 6.52
CA GLN A 36 -5.53 -3.21 5.93
C GLN A 36 -5.34 -4.17 4.76
N ARG A 37 -4.38 -3.87 3.87
CA ARG A 37 -4.04 -4.73 2.74
C ARG A 37 -3.59 -6.10 3.24
N LEU A 38 -4.29 -7.15 2.80
CA LEU A 38 -3.98 -8.52 3.21
C LEU A 38 -2.71 -9.03 2.51
N CYS A 39 -1.72 -9.46 3.30
CA CYS A 39 -0.57 -10.19 2.80
C CYS A 39 -0.93 -11.67 2.62
N ALA A 40 -0.54 -12.25 1.50
CA ALA A 40 -0.64 -13.67 1.23
C ALA A 40 0.74 -14.29 1.21
N VAL A 41 0.84 -15.56 1.60
CA VAL A 41 2.04 -16.39 1.47
C VAL A 41 1.74 -17.43 0.38
N PRO A 42 2.02 -17.14 -0.89
CA PRO A 42 1.88 -18.12 -1.96
C PRO A 42 2.63 -19.41 -1.60
N ASP A 43 2.04 -20.55 -1.91
CA ASP A 43 2.60 -21.88 -1.63
C ASP A 43 2.91 -22.21 -0.16
N GLY A 44 2.59 -21.30 0.77
CA GLY A 44 2.80 -21.45 2.21
C GLY A 44 4.25 -21.69 2.62
N ASP A 45 5.22 -21.16 1.87
CA ASP A 45 6.65 -21.37 2.12
C ASP A 45 7.14 -20.87 3.50
N LEU A 46 6.65 -19.72 3.97
CA LEU A 46 6.89 -19.22 5.32
C LEU A 46 6.44 -20.25 6.37
N PHE A 47 5.21 -20.76 6.23
CA PHE A 47 4.65 -21.76 7.15
C PHE A 47 5.47 -23.06 7.12
N LYS A 48 5.93 -23.49 5.94
CA LYS A 48 6.83 -24.65 5.78
C LYS A 48 8.18 -24.43 6.48
N MET A 49 8.74 -23.22 6.44
CA MET A 49 10.01 -22.91 7.13
C MET A 49 9.83 -22.86 8.65
N ILE A 50 8.72 -22.30 9.13
CA ILE A 50 8.35 -22.35 10.55
C ILE A 50 8.21 -23.81 11.00
N GLY A 51 7.54 -24.65 10.21
CA GLY A 51 7.39 -26.08 10.51
C GLY A 51 8.69 -26.88 10.52
N LYS A 52 9.74 -26.40 9.85
CA LYS A 52 11.09 -26.98 9.89
C LYS A 52 11.95 -26.41 11.03
N GLY A 53 11.41 -25.50 11.86
CA GLY A 53 12.16 -24.81 12.90
C GLY A 53 13.20 -23.81 12.38
N LYS A 54 13.12 -23.42 11.10
CA LYS A 54 14.07 -22.50 10.46
C LYS A 54 13.63 -21.04 10.49
N ALA A 55 12.40 -20.79 10.92
CA ALA A 55 11.83 -19.46 11.07
C ALA A 55 10.91 -19.44 12.29
N SER A 56 10.76 -18.28 12.90
CA SER A 56 9.81 -18.03 13.98
C SER A 56 9.23 -16.63 13.84
N VAL A 57 8.08 -16.40 14.47
CA VAL A 57 7.47 -15.07 14.58
C VAL A 57 7.53 -14.69 16.06
N VAL A 58 7.78 -13.41 16.33
CA VAL A 58 7.73 -12.84 17.68
C VAL A 58 6.84 -11.61 17.62
N THR A 59 5.85 -11.56 18.49
CA THR A 59 4.92 -10.43 18.59
C THR A 59 5.22 -9.69 19.88
N ASP A 60 5.92 -8.56 19.78
CA ASP A 60 6.30 -7.71 20.90
C ASP A 60 6.69 -6.32 20.39
N ARG A 61 7.02 -5.40 21.30
CA ARG A 61 7.56 -4.08 21.01
C ARG A 61 9.08 -4.10 21.14
N ILE A 62 9.76 -3.52 20.15
CA ILE A 62 11.21 -3.34 20.19
C ILE A 62 11.54 -2.21 21.16
N ARG A 63 12.38 -2.48 22.16
CA ARG A 63 12.90 -1.48 23.09
C ARG A 63 14.12 -0.77 22.52
N THR A 64 15.14 -1.54 22.10
CA THR A 64 16.38 -1.01 21.53
C THR A 64 17.17 -2.10 20.81
N PHE A 65 18.10 -1.70 19.97
CA PHE A 65 19.17 -2.57 19.48
C PHE A 65 20.27 -2.68 20.54
N THR A 66 20.93 -3.83 20.56
CA THR A 66 22.10 -4.13 21.40
C THR A 66 23.25 -4.59 20.52
N GLU A 67 24.43 -4.79 21.10
CA GLU A 67 25.57 -5.39 20.40
C GLU A 67 25.31 -6.82 19.91
N LYS A 68 24.31 -7.51 20.49
CA LYS A 68 23.97 -8.91 20.16
C LYS A 68 22.75 -9.04 19.24
N GLY A 69 21.89 -8.02 19.16
CA GLY A 69 20.66 -8.07 18.37
C GLY A 69 19.60 -7.06 18.83
N VAL A 70 18.39 -7.55 19.15
CA VAL A 70 17.21 -6.73 19.46
C VAL A 70 16.65 -7.05 20.84
N LEU A 71 16.65 -6.06 21.75
CA LEU A 71 15.99 -6.15 23.04
C LEU A 71 14.52 -5.72 22.91
N LEU A 72 13.62 -6.58 23.37
CA LEU A 72 12.19 -6.32 23.40
C LEU A 72 11.76 -5.67 24.73
N GLU A 73 10.60 -5.01 24.75
CA GLU A 73 10.04 -4.41 25.97
C GLU A 73 9.72 -5.47 27.04
N SER A 74 9.44 -6.73 26.65
CA SER A 74 9.31 -7.87 27.57
C SER A 74 10.61 -8.25 28.29
N GLY A 75 11.76 -7.68 27.88
CA GLY A 75 13.09 -8.04 28.39
C GLY A 75 13.74 -9.22 27.67
N ARG A 76 13.05 -9.87 26.72
CA ARG A 76 13.65 -10.89 25.86
C ARG A 76 14.60 -10.24 24.85
N GLU A 77 15.78 -10.82 24.69
CA GLU A 77 16.75 -10.44 23.65
C GLU A 77 16.69 -11.45 22.48
N LEU A 78 16.57 -10.93 21.26
CA LEU A 78 16.64 -11.70 20.02
C LEU A 78 18.03 -11.49 19.44
N GLU A 79 18.91 -12.49 19.60
CA GLU A 79 20.25 -12.45 19.01
C GLU A 79 20.18 -12.54 17.49
N ALA A 80 20.97 -11.71 16.80
CA ALA A 80 21.03 -11.68 15.35
C ALA A 80 22.35 -11.10 14.86
N ASP A 81 23.00 -11.79 13.92
CA ASP A 81 24.19 -11.27 13.22
C ASP A 81 23.83 -10.25 12.13
N ILE A 82 22.63 -10.38 11.55
CA ILE A 82 22.12 -9.53 10.46
C ILE A 82 20.68 -9.15 10.75
N ILE A 83 20.37 -7.86 10.61
CA ILE A 83 19.01 -7.33 10.76
C ILE A 83 18.58 -6.67 9.46
N VAL A 84 17.42 -7.08 8.95
CA VAL A 84 16.81 -6.54 7.73
C VAL A 84 15.56 -5.73 8.09
N THR A 85 15.56 -4.43 7.79
CA THR A 85 14.46 -3.51 8.11
C THR A 85 13.38 -3.51 7.02
N ALA A 86 12.38 -4.37 7.15
CA ALA A 86 11.21 -4.41 6.26
C ALA A 86 10.06 -3.48 6.74
N THR A 87 10.35 -2.20 7.03
CA THR A 87 9.46 -1.25 7.74
C THR A 87 8.45 -0.50 6.86
N GLY A 88 8.20 -0.97 5.64
CA GLY A 88 7.20 -0.38 4.74
C GLY A 88 7.65 0.91 4.04
N LEU A 89 6.69 1.78 3.69
CA LEU A 89 6.88 2.95 2.83
C LEU A 89 6.15 4.18 3.39
N ASN A 90 6.77 5.37 3.28
CA ASN A 90 6.07 6.64 3.44
C ASN A 90 5.58 7.11 2.06
N VAL A 91 4.29 7.36 1.91
CA VAL A 91 3.71 7.78 0.63
C VAL A 91 4.04 9.26 0.39
N GLN A 92 4.73 9.54 -0.71
CA GLN A 92 5.06 10.90 -1.15
C GLN A 92 4.33 11.21 -2.45
N LEU A 93 3.39 12.15 -2.40
CA LEU A 93 2.61 12.53 -3.58
C LEU A 93 3.53 13.10 -4.66
N PHE A 94 3.35 12.61 -5.89
CA PHE A 94 4.07 13.06 -7.09
C PHE A 94 5.60 13.13 -6.94
N GLY A 95 6.19 12.31 -6.06
CA GLY A 95 7.64 12.33 -5.81
C GLY A 95 8.14 13.64 -5.19
N GLY A 96 7.26 14.46 -4.60
CA GLY A 96 7.62 15.75 -3.97
C GLY A 96 7.76 16.92 -4.95
N ILE A 97 7.25 16.78 -6.17
CA ILE A 97 7.20 17.90 -7.12
C ILE A 97 6.31 19.01 -6.54
N GLU A 98 6.85 20.23 -6.52
CA GLU A 98 6.09 21.44 -6.20
C GLU A 98 5.38 21.95 -7.46
N LEU A 99 4.05 21.97 -7.43
CA LEU A 99 3.25 22.48 -8.55
C LEU A 99 2.91 23.95 -8.34
N GLN A 100 3.04 24.73 -9.42
CA GLN A 100 2.66 26.15 -9.45
C GLN A 100 1.85 26.42 -10.72
N ASN A 101 0.95 27.39 -10.65
CA ASN A 101 0.23 27.95 -11.80
C ASN A 101 0.45 29.46 -11.81
N ASP A 102 0.98 29.99 -12.91
CA ASP A 102 1.38 31.40 -13.05
C ASP A 102 2.24 31.93 -11.87
N GLY A 103 3.14 31.08 -11.36
CA GLY A 103 4.02 31.40 -10.24
C GLY A 103 3.37 31.32 -8.85
N ALA A 104 2.08 31.01 -8.76
CA ALA A 104 1.39 30.77 -7.49
C ALA A 104 1.43 29.27 -7.13
N PRO A 105 1.79 28.91 -5.89
CA PRO A 105 1.80 27.51 -5.45
C PRO A 105 0.40 26.90 -5.46
N ILE A 106 0.31 25.62 -5.85
CA ILE A 106 -0.93 24.87 -5.84
C ILE A 106 -1.05 24.05 -4.55
N ASP A 107 -2.10 24.31 -3.78
CA ASP A 107 -2.49 23.44 -2.67
C ASP A 107 -3.21 22.18 -3.19
N LEU A 108 -2.49 21.06 -3.22
CA LEU A 108 -3.01 19.77 -3.64
C LEU A 108 -4.18 19.26 -2.80
N SER A 109 -4.27 19.65 -1.52
CA SER A 109 -5.34 19.19 -0.62
C SER A 109 -6.71 19.75 -0.99
N SER A 110 -6.72 20.88 -1.72
CA SER A 110 -7.93 21.52 -2.25
C SER A 110 -8.41 20.94 -3.59
N LYS A 111 -7.64 20.04 -4.22
CA LYS A 111 -7.89 19.58 -5.59
C LYS A 111 -8.70 18.29 -5.64
N VAL A 112 -9.56 18.17 -6.65
CA VAL A 112 -10.36 16.98 -6.90
C VAL A 112 -9.76 16.18 -8.05
N ALA A 113 -9.59 14.87 -7.84
CA ALA A 113 -9.08 13.97 -8.86
C ALA A 113 -10.16 13.63 -9.90
N PHE A 114 -9.95 14.03 -11.15
CA PHE A 114 -10.79 13.66 -12.28
C PHE A 114 -10.27 12.37 -12.93
N LYS A 115 -11.15 11.38 -13.06
CA LYS A 115 -10.86 10.04 -13.61
C LYS A 115 -9.64 9.34 -12.99
N GLY A 116 -9.19 9.79 -11.81
CA GLY A 116 -7.95 9.33 -11.18
C GLY A 116 -6.70 9.57 -12.04
N MET A 117 -6.74 10.57 -12.93
CA MET A 117 -5.67 10.89 -13.87
C MET A 117 -5.26 12.36 -13.86
N MET A 118 -6.20 13.28 -13.61
CA MET A 118 -5.95 14.72 -13.63
C MET A 118 -6.47 15.36 -12.34
N LEU A 119 -6.01 16.56 -12.02
CA LEU A 119 -6.47 17.35 -10.87
C LEU A 119 -7.23 18.58 -11.35
N SER A 120 -8.27 18.97 -10.59
CA SER A 120 -9.07 20.15 -10.91
C SER A 120 -8.22 21.42 -11.00
N ASP A 121 -8.48 22.23 -12.03
CA ASP A 121 -7.85 23.54 -12.25
C ASP A 121 -6.31 23.50 -12.41
N ILE A 122 -5.73 22.34 -12.72
CA ILE A 122 -4.31 22.22 -13.07
C ILE A 122 -4.19 21.90 -14.57
N PRO A 123 -3.80 22.89 -15.41
CA PRO A 123 -3.61 22.70 -16.84
C PRO A 123 -2.58 21.62 -17.17
N ASN A 124 -2.93 20.75 -18.12
CA ASN A 124 -2.01 19.78 -18.75
C ASN A 124 -1.24 18.89 -17.76
N PHE A 125 -1.75 18.72 -16.54
CA PHE A 125 -1.16 17.83 -15.54
C PHE A 125 -1.89 16.50 -15.50
N ALA A 126 -1.14 15.42 -15.72
CA ALA A 126 -1.64 14.06 -15.60
C ALA A 126 -0.75 13.22 -14.68
N PHE A 127 -1.36 12.33 -13.93
CA PHE A 127 -0.72 11.35 -13.07
C PHE A 127 -1.39 9.98 -13.26
N ALA A 128 -0.70 8.91 -12.87
CA ALA A 128 -1.23 7.56 -12.98
C ALA A 128 -1.28 6.90 -11.59
N ILE A 129 -2.49 6.55 -11.14
CA ILE A 129 -2.70 5.78 -9.92
C ILE A 129 -3.53 4.54 -10.20
N GLY A 130 -3.01 3.38 -9.85
CA GLY A 130 -3.62 2.08 -10.09
C GLY A 130 -4.78 1.76 -9.14
N TYR A 131 -5.28 0.52 -9.20
CA TYR A 131 -6.25 0.03 -8.23
C TYR A 131 -5.57 -0.25 -6.88
N THR A 132 -6.27 0.06 -5.79
CA THR A 132 -5.83 -0.28 -4.43
C THR A 132 -6.12 -1.73 -4.07
N ASN A 133 -7.19 -2.31 -4.64
CA ASN A 133 -7.70 -3.65 -4.35
C ASN A 133 -7.51 -4.67 -5.49
N SER A 134 -6.92 -4.26 -6.61
CA SER A 134 -6.68 -5.10 -7.79
C SER A 134 -5.29 -4.80 -8.35
N SER A 135 -4.90 -5.46 -9.46
CA SER A 135 -3.62 -5.17 -10.10
C SER A 135 -3.51 -3.69 -10.48
N TRP A 136 -2.39 -3.09 -10.11
CA TRP A 136 -2.08 -1.69 -10.39
C TRP A 136 -2.06 -1.41 -11.91
N THR A 137 -1.49 -2.35 -12.67
CA THR A 137 -1.30 -2.21 -14.12
C THR A 137 -2.60 -2.18 -14.91
N LEU A 138 -3.67 -2.82 -14.41
CA LEU A 138 -4.98 -2.81 -15.09
C LEU A 138 -5.54 -1.40 -15.23
N LYS A 139 -5.57 -0.64 -14.12
CA LYS A 139 -6.05 0.74 -14.16
C LYS A 139 -5.08 1.65 -14.90
N VAL A 140 -3.76 1.47 -14.68
CA VAL A 140 -2.76 2.29 -15.38
C VAL A 140 -2.91 2.17 -16.91
N GLY A 141 -3.14 0.97 -17.45
CA GLY A 141 -3.41 0.78 -18.87
C GLY A 141 -4.60 1.60 -19.38
N LEU A 142 -5.71 1.58 -18.63
CA LEU A 142 -6.91 2.38 -18.96
C LEU A 142 -6.65 3.88 -18.92
N LEU A 143 -5.86 4.35 -17.94
CA LEU A 143 -5.48 5.76 -17.84
C LEU A 143 -4.59 6.17 -19.02
N CYS A 144 -3.60 5.37 -19.38
CA CYS A 144 -2.73 5.62 -20.53
C CYS A 144 -3.53 5.69 -21.84
N GLU A 145 -4.46 4.77 -22.08
CA GLU A 145 -5.32 4.80 -23.26
C GLU A 145 -6.19 6.06 -23.30
N HIS A 146 -6.76 6.46 -22.16
CA HIS A 146 -7.54 7.69 -22.07
C HIS A 146 -6.68 8.94 -22.32
N PHE A 147 -5.47 8.98 -21.74
CA PHE A 147 -4.51 10.07 -21.93
C PHE A 147 -4.11 10.23 -23.41
N CYS A 148 -3.77 9.14 -24.09
CA CYS A 148 -3.43 9.18 -25.52
C CYS A 148 -4.60 9.67 -26.38
N ARG A 149 -5.83 9.24 -26.08
CA ARG A 149 -7.04 9.76 -26.78
C ARG A 149 -7.24 11.25 -26.54
N LEU A 150 -7.00 11.73 -25.31
CA LEU A 150 -7.11 13.15 -24.98
C LEU A 150 -6.07 13.98 -25.75
N LEU A 151 -4.80 13.55 -25.78
CA LEU A 151 -3.75 14.22 -26.54
C LEU A 151 -4.08 14.28 -28.04
N ASN A 152 -4.49 13.17 -28.64
CA ASN A 152 -4.90 13.13 -30.05
C ASN A 152 -6.08 14.09 -30.33
N TYR A 153 -7.04 14.18 -29.41
CA TYR A 153 -8.17 15.10 -29.53
C TYR A 153 -7.71 16.57 -29.45
N MET A 154 -6.79 16.89 -28.53
CA MET A 154 -6.22 18.23 -28.43
C MET A 154 -5.47 18.62 -29.71
N ASP A 155 -4.62 17.72 -30.24
CA ASP A 155 -3.88 17.95 -31.48
C ASP A 155 -4.81 18.18 -32.68
N GLN A 156 -5.84 17.34 -32.84
CA GLN A 156 -6.82 17.46 -33.93
C GLN A 156 -7.63 18.76 -33.88
N LYS A 157 -7.84 19.31 -32.68
CA LYS A 157 -8.63 20.54 -32.47
C LYS A 157 -7.77 21.78 -32.30
N GLY A 158 -6.44 21.65 -32.25
CA GLY A 158 -5.52 22.75 -32.00
C GLY A 158 -5.61 23.32 -30.59
N TYR A 159 -5.96 22.51 -29.58
CA TYR A 159 -5.98 22.94 -28.19
C TYR A 159 -4.59 22.87 -27.57
N SER A 160 -4.19 23.95 -26.88
CA SER A 160 -2.91 24.03 -26.15
C SER A 160 -3.03 23.68 -24.67
N SER A 161 -4.25 23.68 -24.12
CA SER A 161 -4.49 23.47 -22.70
C SER A 161 -5.79 22.69 -22.46
N CYS A 162 -5.76 21.77 -21.50
CA CYS A 162 -6.94 21.14 -20.95
C CYS A 162 -6.81 20.99 -19.43
N TYR A 163 -7.93 21.08 -18.73
CA TYR A 163 -8.03 20.76 -17.32
C TYR A 163 -9.48 20.41 -16.96
N PRO A 164 -9.70 19.55 -15.95
CA PRO A 164 -11.02 19.34 -15.39
C PRO A 164 -11.42 20.55 -14.53
N ALA A 165 -12.62 21.07 -14.75
CA ALA A 165 -13.23 22.08 -13.88
C ALA A 165 -14.28 21.41 -12.98
N LEU A 166 -14.43 21.92 -11.76
CA LEU A 166 -15.56 21.54 -10.93
C LEU A 166 -16.88 22.01 -11.57
N PRO A 167 -18.00 21.32 -11.32
CA PRO A 167 -19.31 21.83 -11.71
C PRO A 167 -19.54 23.23 -11.11
N SER A 168 -20.31 24.06 -11.80
CA SER A 168 -20.83 25.29 -11.19
C SER A 168 -21.62 24.94 -9.93
N ALA A 169 -21.48 25.75 -8.89
CA ALA A 169 -22.44 25.71 -7.79
C ALA A 169 -23.77 26.23 -8.34
N ASP A 170 -24.70 25.32 -8.58
CA ASP A 170 -26.11 25.66 -8.81
C ASP A 170 -26.71 26.30 -7.55
#